data_AF-A0A1T1BH15-F1
#
_entry.id   AF-A0A1T1BH15-F1
#
_cell.length_a   1.000
_cell.length_b   1.000
_cell.length_c   1.000
_cell.angle_alpha   90.00
_cell.angle_beta   90.00
_cell.angle_gamma   90.00
#
_symmetry.space_group_name_H-M   'P 1'
#
loop_
_entity.id
_entity.type
_entity.pdbx_description
1 polymer ?
#
loop_
_entity_poly.entity_id
_entity_poly.type
_entity_poly.pdbx_seq_one_letter_code
_entity_poly.pdbx_strand_id
1 'polypeptide(L)'
;MKRLLPLLTAAVISTAAAELQRVPGTNVYYSYETDAMTDANESYVVIAEVNDTSAETTLAILCRQGKPEIFLNTKNDLLSVEDYDMERSPNLMYRVDAQQAKTIPTTVTTKDGEPDYTTLGFDVPRTQILVTALTNAQQKITFRILRKGASALDYTFSTRGFKDAWRGVKNCK
;
A
#
# COMPACT_ATOMS: atom_id res chain seq x y z
N MET A 1 -58.96 24.07 21.21
CA MET A 1 -58.31 23.70 19.94
C MET A 1 -56.82 23.50 20.18
N LYS A 2 -56.35 22.26 20.34
CA LYS A 2 -54.93 21.93 20.60
C LYS A 2 -54.21 21.78 19.26
N ARG A 3 -53.24 22.67 18.98
CA ARG A 3 -52.41 22.65 17.76
C ARG A 3 -51.37 21.54 17.88
N LEU A 4 -51.43 20.55 16.98
CA LEU A 4 -50.40 19.55 16.75
C LEU A 4 -49.31 20.17 15.87
N LEU A 5 -48.09 20.30 16.40
CA LEU A 5 -46.90 20.71 15.67
C LEU A 5 -46.25 19.44 15.07
N PRO A 6 -46.00 19.36 13.74
CA PRO A 6 -45.30 18.22 13.18
C PRO A 6 -43.79 18.38 13.41
N LEU A 7 -43.17 17.38 14.03
CA LEU A 7 -41.71 17.27 14.12
C LEU A 7 -41.17 16.95 12.72
N LEU A 8 -40.39 17.88 12.16
CA LEU A 8 -39.66 17.70 10.92
C LEU A 8 -38.35 16.95 11.24
N THR A 9 -38.32 15.64 11.00
CA THR A 9 -37.12 14.82 11.18
C THR A 9 -36.17 15.10 10.02
N ALA A 10 -35.16 15.94 10.23
CA ALA A 10 -34.11 16.19 9.27
C ALA A 10 -33.24 14.93 9.14
N ALA A 11 -33.30 14.26 7.97
CA ALA A 11 -32.39 13.17 7.63
C ALA A 11 -30.99 13.76 7.39
N VAL A 12 -30.08 13.56 8.34
CA VAL A 12 -28.67 13.89 8.20
C VAL A 12 -28.08 12.88 7.21
N ILE A 13 -27.94 13.28 5.94
CA ILE A 13 -27.23 12.50 4.93
C ILE A 13 -25.75 12.61 5.30
N SER A 14 -25.25 11.60 6.03
CA SER A 14 -23.81 11.50 6.31
C SER A 14 -23.12 11.13 5.00
N THR A 15 -22.36 12.07 4.43
CA THR A 15 -21.38 11.77 3.39
C THR A 15 -20.35 10.84 4.02
N ALA A 16 -20.43 9.54 3.73
CA ALA A 16 -19.45 8.57 4.17
C ALA A 16 -18.13 8.90 3.46
N ALA A 17 -17.26 9.67 4.12
CA ALA A 17 -15.86 9.69 3.77
C ALA A 17 -15.34 8.26 3.89
N ALA A 18 -14.54 7.79 2.94
CA ALA A 18 -14.02 6.44 2.93
C ALA A 18 -13.20 6.21 4.21
N GLU A 19 -13.77 5.49 5.17
CA GLU A 19 -13.16 5.26 6.48
C GLU A 19 -12.03 4.24 6.33
N LEU A 20 -10.83 4.59 6.79
CA LEU A 20 -9.71 3.67 6.83
C LEU A 20 -10.01 2.54 7.82
N GLN A 21 -10.26 1.34 7.31
CA GLN A 21 -10.58 0.16 8.10
C GLN A 21 -9.30 -0.61 8.44
N ARG A 22 -9.09 -0.91 9.73
CA ARG A 22 -8.01 -1.79 10.19
C ARG A 22 -8.50 -3.23 10.28
N VAL A 23 -7.76 -4.19 9.74
CA VAL A 23 -8.05 -5.61 9.96
C VAL A 23 -7.76 -5.94 11.44
N PRO A 24 -8.73 -6.49 12.19
CA PRO A 24 -8.56 -6.70 13.63
C PRO A 24 -7.33 -7.52 14.01
N GLY A 25 -6.53 -6.97 14.94
CA GLY A 25 -5.32 -7.63 15.45
C GLY A 25 -4.14 -7.69 14.47
N THR A 26 -4.12 -6.84 13.44
CA THR A 26 -3.03 -6.79 12.46
C THR A 26 -2.56 -5.36 12.20
N ASN A 27 -1.49 -5.19 11.43
CA ASN A 27 -1.01 -3.88 10.96
C ASN A 27 -1.38 -3.67 9.47
N VAL A 28 -2.51 -4.24 9.07
CA VAL A 28 -3.06 -4.10 7.71
C VAL A 28 -4.30 -3.22 7.78
N TYR A 29 -4.33 -2.23 6.91
CA TYR A 29 -5.41 -1.27 6.76
C TYR A 29 -5.91 -1.31 5.32
N TYR A 30 -7.17 -0.98 5.11
CA TYR A 30 -7.73 -0.82 3.78
C TYR A 30 -8.86 0.20 3.78
N SER A 31 -9.15 0.75 2.61
CA SER A 31 -10.35 1.53 2.35
C SER A 31 -10.96 1.05 1.05
N TYR A 32 -12.27 0.88 1.03
CA TYR A 32 -12.99 0.55 -0.20
C TYR A 32 -13.65 1.80 -0.76
N GLU A 33 -13.29 2.15 -1.99
CA GLU A 33 -13.82 3.30 -2.71
C GLU A 33 -13.93 2.98 -4.21
N THR A 34 -14.93 3.58 -4.86
CA THR A 34 -15.13 3.50 -6.30
C THR A 34 -15.35 4.89 -6.86
N ASP A 35 -14.76 5.17 -8.02
CA ASP A 35 -15.03 6.40 -8.77
C ASP A 35 -16.53 6.48 -9.11
N ALA A 36 -17.16 7.58 -8.71
CA ALA A 36 -18.62 7.73 -8.79
C ALA A 36 -19.16 7.85 -10.24
N MET A 37 -18.28 8.07 -11.22
CA MET A 37 -18.64 8.25 -12.63
C MET A 37 -18.43 6.99 -13.46
N THR A 38 -17.43 6.20 -13.13
CA THR A 38 -16.95 5.05 -13.92
C THR A 38 -17.10 3.72 -13.19
N ASP A 39 -17.50 3.75 -11.91
CA ASP A 39 -17.52 2.61 -10.99
C ASP A 39 -16.16 1.91 -10.83
N ALA A 40 -15.07 2.57 -11.26
CA ALA A 40 -13.73 2.03 -11.19
C ALA A 40 -13.29 1.91 -9.74
N ASN A 41 -12.65 0.78 -9.39
CA ASN A 41 -12.14 0.57 -8.05
C ASN A 41 -10.92 1.47 -7.78
N GLU A 42 -11.05 2.38 -6.81
CA GLU A 42 -10.03 3.33 -6.34
C GLU A 42 -9.61 3.05 -4.88
N SER A 43 -9.91 1.84 -4.41
CA SER A 43 -9.60 1.35 -3.07
C SER A 43 -8.09 1.30 -2.82
N TYR A 44 -7.68 1.12 -1.56
CA TYR A 44 -6.29 0.87 -1.24
C TYR A 44 -6.12 -0.08 -0.04
N VAL A 45 -4.95 -0.72 0.03
CA VAL A 45 -4.49 -1.54 1.15
C VAL A 45 -3.12 -1.05 1.59
N VAL A 46 -2.89 -0.93 2.89
CA VAL A 46 -1.60 -0.54 3.48
C VAL A 46 -1.18 -1.57 4.50
N ILE A 47 0.08 -2.03 4.41
CA ILE A 47 0.71 -2.91 5.38
C ILE A 47 1.85 -2.16 6.05
N ALA A 48 1.77 -1.89 7.35
CA ALA A 48 2.86 -1.25 8.07
C ALA A 48 3.97 -2.25 8.43
N GLU A 49 5.21 -1.79 8.41
CA GLU A 49 6.39 -2.58 8.79
C GLU A 49 6.34 -2.94 10.29
N VAL A 50 6.77 -4.16 10.64
CA VAL A 50 6.55 -4.72 11.99
C VAL A 50 7.41 -4.09 13.08
N ASN A 51 8.57 -3.52 12.73
CA ASN A 51 9.51 -2.87 13.63
C ASN A 51 9.36 -1.33 13.63
N ASP A 52 8.46 -0.78 12.81
CA ASP A 52 8.26 0.65 12.68
C ASP A 52 7.04 1.15 13.44
N THR A 53 7.27 1.56 14.70
CA THR A 53 6.19 1.98 15.60
C THR A 53 5.53 3.31 15.21
N SER A 54 6.15 4.12 14.36
CA SER A 54 5.58 5.35 13.79
C SER A 54 4.80 5.13 12.49
N ALA A 55 4.82 3.91 11.93
CA ALA A 55 4.16 3.55 10.67
C ALA A 55 4.57 4.42 9.45
N GLU A 56 5.80 4.92 9.44
CA GLU A 56 6.37 5.69 8.31
C GLU A 56 6.90 4.79 7.19
N THR A 57 7.08 3.50 7.49
CA THR A 57 7.48 2.47 6.54
C THR A 57 6.30 1.55 6.23
N THR A 58 5.81 1.61 4.99
CA THR A 58 4.60 0.90 4.58
C THR A 58 4.74 0.28 3.19
N LEU A 59 4.06 -0.83 3.00
CA LEU A 59 3.77 -1.37 1.68
C LEU A 59 2.33 -0.99 1.32
N ALA A 60 2.18 -0.03 0.40
CA ALA A 60 0.90 0.44 -0.08
C ALA A 60 0.54 -0.24 -1.40
N ILE A 61 -0.73 -0.62 -1.54
CA ILE A 61 -1.31 -1.17 -2.75
C ILE A 61 -2.50 -0.29 -3.09
N LEU A 62 -2.39 0.47 -4.18
CA LEU A 62 -3.47 1.31 -4.68
C LEU A 62 -4.19 0.57 -5.80
N CYS A 63 -5.52 0.56 -5.76
CA CYS A 63 -6.32 0.16 -6.91
C CYS A 63 -6.46 1.39 -7.81
N ARG A 64 -5.92 1.35 -9.02
CA ARG A 64 -6.09 2.39 -10.03
C ARG A 64 -6.72 1.78 -11.27
N GLN A 65 -7.89 2.29 -11.64
CA GLN A 65 -8.63 1.79 -12.81
C GLN A 65 -8.83 0.26 -12.78
N GLY A 66 -9.13 -0.29 -11.61
CA GLY A 66 -9.32 -1.74 -11.46
C GLY A 66 -8.04 -2.58 -11.55
N LYS A 67 -6.86 -1.99 -11.32
CA LYS A 67 -5.57 -2.69 -11.30
C LYS A 67 -4.76 -2.30 -10.07
N PRO A 68 -4.03 -3.23 -9.44
CA PRO A 68 -3.12 -2.88 -8.37
C PRO A 68 -1.88 -2.15 -8.90
N GLU A 69 -1.45 -1.17 -8.13
CA GLU A 69 -0.11 -0.57 -8.15
C GLU A 69 0.48 -0.68 -6.75
N ILE A 70 1.76 -1.06 -6.65
CA ILE A 70 2.44 -1.21 -5.37
C ILE A 70 3.49 -0.12 -5.19
N PHE A 71 3.54 0.41 -3.97
CA PHE A 71 4.55 1.36 -3.54
C PHE A 71 5.13 0.91 -2.19
N LEU A 72 6.45 0.86 -2.11
CA LEU A 72 7.15 0.73 -0.83
C LEU A 72 7.55 2.13 -0.37
N ASN A 73 6.86 2.65 0.64
CA ASN A 73 7.21 3.91 1.30
C ASN A 73 8.08 3.62 2.52
N THR A 74 9.11 4.43 2.75
CA THR A 74 10.03 4.20 3.86
C THR A 74 10.43 5.50 4.55
N LYS A 75 10.79 5.43 5.82
CA LYS A 75 11.32 6.58 6.57
C LYS A 75 12.77 6.96 6.23
N ASN A 76 13.46 6.16 5.42
CA ASN A 76 14.86 6.35 5.09
C ASN A 76 15.00 6.61 3.59
N ASP A 77 15.97 7.41 3.20
CA ASP A 77 16.26 7.58 1.77
C ASP A 77 16.69 6.25 1.13
N LEU A 78 16.02 5.92 0.03
CA LEU A 78 16.26 4.74 -0.80
C LEU A 78 17.17 5.05 -1.99
N LEU A 79 17.20 6.32 -2.39
CA LEU A 79 17.89 6.86 -3.56
C LEU A 79 18.74 8.06 -3.15
N SER A 80 19.89 8.23 -3.82
CA SER A 80 20.57 9.51 -3.86
C SER A 80 19.97 10.40 -4.95
N VAL A 81 20.25 11.70 -4.93
CA VAL A 81 19.87 12.64 -6.01
C VAL A 81 20.44 12.17 -7.35
N GLU A 82 21.72 11.77 -7.38
CA GLU A 82 22.37 11.25 -8.58
C GLU A 82 21.69 9.98 -9.11
N ASP A 83 21.32 9.05 -8.22
CA ASP A 83 20.60 7.85 -8.63
C ASP A 83 19.24 8.19 -9.24
N TYR A 84 18.52 9.15 -8.67
CA TYR A 84 17.23 9.59 -9.22
C TYR A 84 17.39 10.25 -10.59
N ASP A 85 18.32 11.21 -10.73
CA ASP A 85 18.57 11.94 -11.98
C ASP A 85 19.01 11.01 -13.13
N MET A 86 19.64 9.89 -12.79
CA MET A 86 20.05 8.85 -13.74
C MET A 86 19.00 7.72 -13.91
N GLU A 87 17.81 7.85 -13.32
CA GLU A 87 16.73 6.85 -13.29
C GLU A 87 17.19 5.47 -12.76
N ARG A 88 18.13 5.47 -11.81
CA ARG A 88 18.76 4.28 -11.23
C ARG A 88 18.07 3.88 -9.92
N SER A 89 17.04 3.07 -10.03
CA SER A 89 16.37 2.49 -8.86
C SER A 89 17.12 1.28 -8.27
N PRO A 90 17.20 1.08 -6.94
CA PRO A 90 17.81 -0.09 -6.33
C PRO A 90 16.94 -1.33 -6.56
N ASN A 91 17.57 -2.51 -6.68
CA ASN A 91 16.81 -3.75 -6.72
C ASN A 91 16.23 -4.07 -5.33
N LEU A 92 15.02 -4.63 -5.32
CA LEU A 92 14.41 -5.21 -4.15
C LEU A 92 14.71 -6.71 -4.12
N MET A 93 15.37 -7.17 -3.08
CA MET A 93 15.37 -8.59 -2.71
C MET A 93 14.21 -8.85 -1.76
N TYR A 94 13.40 -9.87 -2.03
CA TYR A 94 12.31 -10.27 -1.15
C TYR A 94 12.35 -11.76 -0.83
N ARG A 95 11.85 -12.11 0.34
CA ARG A 95 11.67 -13.48 0.79
C ARG A 95 10.28 -13.65 1.39
N VAL A 96 9.57 -14.67 0.94
CA VAL A 96 8.26 -15.07 1.47
C VAL A 96 8.48 -16.15 2.52
N ASP A 97 8.11 -15.89 3.77
CA ASP A 97 8.33 -16.78 4.90
C ASP A 97 9.79 -17.30 4.97
N ALA A 98 10.00 -18.61 4.80
CA ALA A 98 11.30 -19.27 4.78
C ALA A 98 11.76 -19.71 3.37
N GLN A 99 11.09 -19.25 2.32
CA GLN A 99 11.43 -19.61 0.94
C GLN A 99 12.77 -18.99 0.50
N GLN A 100 13.26 -19.42 -0.67
CA GLN A 100 14.42 -18.78 -1.30
C GLN A 100 14.12 -17.32 -1.63
N ALA A 101 15.09 -16.44 -1.35
CA ALA A 101 14.99 -15.03 -1.71
C ALA A 101 15.02 -14.85 -3.24
N LYS A 102 14.28 -13.85 -3.72
CA LYS A 102 14.20 -13.47 -5.13
C LYS A 102 14.50 -11.98 -5.26
N THR A 103 15.00 -11.58 -6.41
CA THR A 103 15.32 -10.17 -6.69
C THR A 103 14.46 -9.66 -7.83
N ILE A 104 13.88 -8.48 -7.66
CA ILE A 104 13.11 -7.79 -8.68
C ILE A 104 13.58 -6.34 -8.83
N PRO A 105 13.54 -5.77 -10.04
CA PRO A 105 13.78 -4.35 -10.24
C PRO A 105 12.65 -3.53 -9.61
N THR A 106 12.95 -2.28 -9.31
CA THR A 106 12.01 -1.26 -8.86
C THR A 106 12.06 -0.06 -9.79
N THR A 107 11.15 0.89 -9.61
CA THR A 107 11.13 2.15 -10.35
C THR A 107 11.19 3.33 -9.37
N VAL A 108 11.81 4.43 -9.81
CA VAL A 108 11.74 5.71 -9.10
C VAL A 108 10.30 6.24 -9.15
N THR A 109 9.96 7.14 -8.22
CA THR A 109 8.62 7.72 -8.11
C THR A 109 8.70 9.23 -7.90
N THR A 110 7.61 9.92 -8.19
CA THR A 110 7.44 11.34 -7.87
C THR A 110 6.38 11.52 -6.80
N LYS A 111 6.52 12.61 -6.04
CA LYS A 111 5.52 13.09 -5.10
C LYS A 111 5.29 14.58 -5.36
N ASP A 112 4.05 14.94 -5.65
CA ASP A 112 3.66 16.33 -5.97
C ASP A 112 4.46 16.94 -7.15
N GLY A 113 4.87 16.10 -8.10
CA GLY A 113 5.67 16.50 -9.26
C GLY A 113 7.17 16.57 -9.01
N GLU A 114 7.62 16.40 -7.77
CA GLU A 114 9.02 16.40 -7.37
C GLU A 114 9.57 14.98 -7.18
N PRO A 115 10.90 14.79 -7.26
CA PRO A 115 11.54 13.51 -6.94
C PRO A 115 11.16 12.99 -5.55
N ASP A 116 10.77 11.71 -5.46
CA ASP A 116 10.58 11.03 -4.18
C ASP A 116 11.71 10.02 -3.94
N TYR A 117 12.60 10.36 -3.01
CA TYR A 117 13.77 9.54 -2.64
C TYR A 117 13.43 8.43 -1.64
N THR A 118 12.22 8.43 -1.08
CA THR A 118 11.80 7.57 0.03
C THR A 118 10.83 6.46 -0.39
N THR A 119 10.43 6.47 -1.67
CA THR A 119 9.44 5.56 -2.23
C THR A 119 10.01 4.78 -3.42
N LEU A 120 9.64 3.51 -3.52
CA LEU A 120 9.90 2.68 -4.70
C LEU A 120 8.59 2.19 -5.29
N GLY A 121 8.46 2.33 -6.61
CA GLY A 121 7.37 1.77 -7.39
C GLY A 121 7.74 0.44 -8.05
N PHE A 122 6.73 -0.22 -8.63
CA PHE A 122 6.87 -1.47 -9.36
C PHE A 122 6.03 -1.45 -10.62
N ASP A 123 6.61 -1.91 -11.74
CA ASP A 123 5.87 -2.12 -12.98
C ASP A 123 4.74 -3.17 -12.79
N VAL A 124 3.86 -3.30 -13.78
CA VAL A 124 2.71 -4.23 -13.72
C VAL A 124 3.14 -5.68 -13.46
N PRO A 125 4.13 -6.27 -14.17
CA PRO A 125 4.63 -7.61 -13.85
C PRO A 125 5.13 -7.78 -12.41
N ARG A 126 5.90 -6.83 -11.88
CA ARG A 126 6.48 -6.91 -10.53
C ARG A 126 5.42 -6.67 -9.46
N THR A 127 4.46 -5.80 -9.71
CA THR A 127 3.28 -5.64 -8.87
C THR A 127 2.52 -6.97 -8.75
N GLN A 128 2.26 -7.67 -9.86
CA GLN A 128 1.58 -8.96 -9.81
C GLN A 128 2.38 -10.03 -9.05
N ILE A 129 3.72 -10.03 -9.18
CA ILE A 129 4.61 -10.91 -8.40
C ILE A 129 4.45 -10.65 -6.90
N LEU A 130 4.44 -9.38 -6.48
CA LEU A 130 4.32 -9.01 -5.07
C LEU A 130 2.92 -9.27 -4.49
N VAL A 131 1.84 -8.98 -5.23
CA VAL A 131 0.46 -9.36 -4.82
C VAL A 131 0.35 -10.88 -4.62
N THR A 132 0.93 -11.66 -5.55
CA THR A 132 0.96 -13.12 -5.46
C THR A 132 1.77 -13.58 -4.24
N ALA A 133 2.91 -12.95 -3.99
CA ALA A 133 3.73 -13.24 -2.82
C ALA A 133 2.97 -12.97 -1.51
N LEU A 134 2.31 -11.81 -1.39
CA LEU A 134 1.51 -11.44 -0.21
C LEU A 134 0.33 -12.40 0.00
N THR A 135 -0.32 -12.80 -1.09
CA THR A 135 -1.44 -13.76 -1.05
C THR A 135 -0.97 -15.17 -0.63
N ASN A 136 0.23 -15.59 -1.03
CA ASN A 136 0.72 -16.94 -0.72
C ASN A 136 1.47 -17.05 0.61
N ALA A 137 1.99 -15.93 1.11
CA ALA A 137 2.66 -15.85 2.40
C ALA A 137 1.75 -16.31 3.55
N GLN A 138 2.31 -17.10 4.47
CA GLN A 138 1.61 -17.55 5.67
C GLN A 138 1.84 -16.63 6.86
N GLN A 139 3.03 -16.01 6.95
CA GLN A 139 3.40 -15.21 8.11
C GLN A 139 3.90 -13.83 7.69
N LYS A 140 4.86 -13.76 6.77
CA LYS A 140 5.55 -12.51 6.47
C LYS A 140 6.21 -12.48 5.10
N ILE A 141 6.49 -11.27 4.66
CA ILE A 141 7.45 -10.99 3.61
C ILE A 141 8.55 -10.12 4.19
N THR A 142 9.80 -10.49 3.93
CA THR A 142 10.98 -9.68 4.27
C THR A 142 11.53 -9.08 3.00
N PHE A 143 11.80 -7.78 3.04
CA PHE A 143 12.39 -6.97 1.99
C PHE A 143 13.81 -6.57 2.39
N ARG A 144 14.72 -6.60 1.42
CA ARG A 144 16.07 -6.07 1.51
C ARG A 144 16.32 -5.17 0.30
N ILE A 145 16.56 -3.90 0.54
CA ILE A 145 16.84 -2.91 -0.50
C ILE A 145 18.35 -2.77 -0.64
N LEU A 146 18.86 -3.07 -1.83
CA LEU A 146 20.28 -2.98 -2.15
C LEU A 146 20.61 -1.58 -2.66
N ARG A 147 20.71 -0.63 -1.73
CA ARG A 147 21.05 0.77 -2.04
C ARG A 147 22.47 0.88 -2.59
N LYS A 148 22.67 1.77 -3.57
CA LYS A 148 24.01 2.07 -4.10
C LYS A 148 24.69 3.09 -3.19
N GLY A 149 25.97 2.87 -2.90
CA GLY A 149 26.76 3.79 -2.07
C GLY A 149 26.34 3.87 -0.59
N ALA A 150 25.36 3.08 -0.14
CA ALA A 150 24.85 3.07 1.22
C ALA A 150 24.62 1.63 1.72
N SER A 151 24.44 1.48 3.03
CA SER A 151 24.11 0.17 3.63
C SER A 151 22.74 -0.32 3.16
N ALA A 152 22.57 -1.63 3.02
CA ALA A 152 21.26 -2.22 2.73
C ALA A 152 20.25 -1.91 3.85
N LEU A 153 18.97 -1.83 3.49
CA LEU A 153 17.87 -1.67 4.44
C LEU A 153 17.01 -2.94 4.43
N ASP A 154 16.65 -3.42 5.61
CA ASP A 154 15.83 -4.61 5.80
C ASP A 154 14.49 -4.23 6.44
N TYR A 155 13.39 -4.66 5.84
CA TYR A 155 12.03 -4.42 6.33
C TYR A 155 11.24 -5.72 6.38
N THR A 156 10.38 -5.88 7.37
CA THR A 156 9.50 -7.04 7.47
C THR A 156 8.05 -6.61 7.56
N PHE A 157 7.23 -7.20 6.69
CA PHE A 157 5.79 -6.98 6.65
C PHE A 157 5.09 -8.27 7.07
N SER A 158 4.27 -8.19 8.12
CA SER A 158 3.37 -9.28 8.49
C SER A 158 2.26 -9.38 7.44
N THR A 159 2.01 -10.58 6.92
CA THR A 159 0.93 -10.79 5.93
C THR A 159 -0.40 -11.18 6.58
N ARG A 160 -0.44 -11.26 7.91
CA ARG A 160 -1.67 -11.50 8.67
C ARG A 160 -2.69 -10.39 8.37
N GLY A 161 -3.87 -10.78 7.92
CA GLY A 161 -4.95 -9.86 7.54
C GLY A 161 -4.88 -9.32 6.12
N PHE A 162 -3.79 -9.57 5.38
CA PHE A 162 -3.69 -9.12 3.99
C PHE A 162 -4.81 -9.68 3.11
N LYS A 163 -5.09 -10.99 3.20
CA LYS A 163 -6.18 -11.62 2.43
C LYS A 163 -7.56 -11.06 2.75
N ASP A 164 -7.78 -10.62 3.98
CA ASP A 164 -9.05 -10.03 4.40
C ASP A 164 -9.20 -8.63 3.83
N ALA A 165 -8.18 -7.79 3.98
CA ALA A 165 -8.10 -6.47 3.35
C ALA A 165 -8.22 -6.54 1.82
N TRP A 166 -7.50 -7.48 1.19
CA TRP A 166 -7.49 -7.69 -0.25
C TRP A 166 -8.88 -8.07 -0.78
N ARG A 167 -9.63 -8.92 -0.04
CA ARG A 167 -11.04 -9.20 -0.34
C ARG A 167 -11.94 -7.99 -0.07
N GLY A 168 -11.65 -7.22 0.98
CA GLY A 168 -12.37 -5.98 1.33
C GLY A 168 -12.32 -4.95 0.19
N VAL A 169 -11.18 -4.86 -0.50
CA VAL A 169 -11.02 -4.01 -1.70
C VAL A 169 -11.40 -4.71 -3.00
N LYS A 170 -12.16 -5.81 -2.94
CA LYS A 170 -12.59 -6.63 -4.08
C LYS A 170 -11.45 -7.10 -5.01
N ASN A 171 -10.23 -7.24 -4.48
CA ASN A 171 -9.02 -7.58 -5.23
C ASN A 171 -8.68 -6.56 -6.34
N CYS A 172 -8.98 -5.28 -6.10
CA CYS A 172 -8.91 -4.21 -7.09
C CYS A 172 -9.76 -4.46 -8.35
N LYS A 173 -10.80 -5.29 -8.27
CA LYS A 173 -11.76 -5.47 -9.38
C LYS A 173 -12.94 -4.53 -9.24
#